data_AF-A0A955VY67-F1
#
_entry.id   AF-A0A955VY67-F1
#
_cell.length_a   1.000
_cell.length_b   1.000
_cell.length_c   1.000
_cell.angle_alpha   90.00
_cell.angle_beta   90.00
_cell.angle_gamma   90.00
#
_symmetry.space_group_name_H-M   'P 1'
#
loop_
_entity.id
_entity.type
_entity.pdbx_description
1 polymer ?
#
loop_
_entity_poly.entity_id
_entity_poly.type
_entity_poly.pdbx_seq_one_letter_code
_entity_poly.pdbx_strand_id
1 'polypeptide(L)'
;MYDVWELLKAAGAPEALVTWSKRFAQDIDRAFDACDRPEWIIWLAAVGLVPLERIVRAVIDEVEAAADVNAPIGPRTRAAIDTARLSLSRDVDGPECMAAADEAEREAREAETASVRVASDGVMHVSKATAWLARAAEGLIAGRLRAESQRLLVAREKAGMLGTGMQLFVGEEPPLTLVADKVPEDPEQGALVYMVAALAESATEIAASLGAPAGGEVVTSLAAALRDDLSED
;
A
#
# COMPACT_ATOMS: atom_id res chain seq x y z
N MET A 1 8.34 -11.49 -21.28
CA MET A 1 8.56 -11.69 -19.84
C MET A 1 9.60 -10.66 -19.44
N TYR A 2 9.21 -9.69 -18.64
CA TYR A 2 10.09 -8.61 -18.21
C TYR A 2 10.93 -9.08 -17.03
N ASP A 3 12.16 -8.57 -16.91
CA ASP A 3 12.94 -8.81 -15.72
C ASP A 3 12.35 -8.01 -14.54
N VAL A 4 12.46 -8.55 -13.33
CA VAL A 4 11.97 -7.94 -12.08
C VAL A 4 12.49 -6.51 -11.90
N TRP A 5 13.77 -6.29 -12.21
CA TRP A 5 14.40 -4.97 -12.11
C TRP A 5 13.84 -3.96 -13.14
N GLU A 6 13.36 -4.42 -14.30
CA GLU A 6 12.73 -3.55 -15.29
C GLU A 6 11.35 -3.10 -14.83
N LEU A 7 10.55 -4.02 -14.26
CA LEU A 7 9.25 -3.71 -13.69
C LEU A 7 9.39 -2.71 -12.52
N LEU A 8 10.30 -2.97 -11.59
CA LEU A 8 10.60 -2.06 -10.47
C LEU A 8 11.04 -0.68 -10.96
N LYS A 9 11.89 -0.64 -12.00
CA LYS A 9 12.34 0.62 -12.59
C LYS A 9 11.17 1.38 -13.25
N ALA A 10 10.29 0.69 -13.96
CA ALA A 10 9.12 1.29 -14.60
C ALA A 10 8.12 1.84 -13.57
N ALA A 11 7.95 1.15 -12.45
CA ALA A 11 7.15 1.59 -11.31
C ALA A 11 7.78 2.73 -10.50
N GLY A 12 9.02 3.14 -10.80
CA GLY A 12 9.70 4.20 -10.04
C GLY A 12 10.17 3.77 -8.64
N ALA A 13 10.40 2.47 -8.43
CA ALA A 13 10.87 1.94 -7.16
C ALA A 13 12.28 2.48 -6.80
N PRO A 14 12.69 2.44 -5.51
CA PRO A 14 14.00 2.93 -5.07
C PRO A 14 15.17 2.31 -5.85
N GLU A 15 16.16 3.13 -6.24
CA GLU A 15 17.30 2.69 -7.05
C GLU A 15 18.09 1.55 -6.39
N ALA A 16 18.18 1.55 -5.05
CA ALA A 16 18.81 0.48 -4.30
C ALA A 16 18.10 -0.88 -4.50
N LEU A 17 16.77 -0.90 -4.50
CA LEU A 17 15.96 -2.08 -4.77
C LEU A 17 16.08 -2.53 -6.23
N VAL A 18 16.04 -1.58 -7.18
CA VAL A 18 16.25 -1.85 -8.61
C VAL A 18 17.62 -2.49 -8.84
N THR A 19 18.67 -1.98 -8.19
CA THR A 19 20.03 -2.53 -8.33
C THR A 19 20.14 -3.90 -7.69
N TRP A 20 19.58 -4.08 -6.49
CA TRP A 20 19.58 -5.33 -5.76
C TRP A 20 18.84 -6.45 -6.51
N SER A 21 17.73 -6.12 -7.18
CA SER A 21 16.86 -7.11 -7.84
C SER A 21 17.43 -7.69 -9.14
N LYS A 22 18.46 -7.06 -9.74
CA LYS A 22 19.11 -7.54 -10.98
C LYS A 22 19.57 -8.99 -10.92
N ARG A 23 19.89 -9.51 -9.74
CA ARG A 23 20.36 -10.88 -9.53
C ARG A 23 19.28 -11.96 -9.67
N PHE A 24 18.01 -11.57 -9.73
CA PHE A 24 16.86 -12.49 -9.79
C PHE A 24 16.27 -12.63 -11.19
N ALA A 25 16.73 -11.85 -12.18
CA ALA A 25 16.23 -11.85 -13.55
C ALA A 25 14.69 -11.78 -13.60
N GLN A 26 14.00 -12.83 -14.04
CA GLN A 26 12.54 -12.91 -14.19
C GLN A 26 11.83 -13.59 -13.00
N ASP A 27 12.60 -14.02 -11.98
CA ASP A 27 12.11 -14.82 -10.85
C ASP A 27 11.71 -13.90 -9.69
N ILE A 28 10.48 -13.38 -9.75
CA ILE A 28 9.94 -12.46 -8.75
C ILE A 28 9.73 -13.14 -7.39
N ASP A 29 9.31 -14.40 -7.38
CA ASP A 29 9.11 -15.17 -6.14
C ASP A 29 10.42 -15.33 -5.40
N ARG A 30 11.50 -15.68 -6.11
CA ARG A 30 12.83 -15.75 -5.50
C ARG A 30 13.34 -14.40 -5.03
N ALA A 31 13.01 -13.31 -5.73
CA ALA A 31 13.33 -11.96 -5.26
C ALA A 31 12.57 -11.66 -3.96
N PHE A 32 11.28 -11.97 -3.92
CA PHE A 32 10.42 -11.82 -2.75
C PHE A 32 10.95 -12.61 -1.55
N ASP A 33 11.32 -13.88 -1.75
CA ASP A 33 11.85 -14.78 -0.72
C ASP A 33 13.19 -14.34 -0.13
N ALA A 34 14.02 -13.70 -0.94
CA ALA A 34 15.34 -13.24 -0.53
C ALA A 34 15.33 -11.81 0.03
N CYS A 35 14.16 -11.17 0.10
CA CYS A 35 14.01 -9.80 0.58
C CYS A 35 13.87 -9.76 2.10
N ASP A 36 14.72 -8.99 2.76
CA ASP A 36 14.76 -8.79 4.21
C ASP A 36 14.31 -7.39 4.63
N ARG A 37 13.71 -6.61 3.70
CA ARG A 37 13.31 -5.22 3.91
C ARG A 37 11.82 -5.05 3.64
N PRO A 38 11.02 -4.63 4.62
CA PRO A 38 9.56 -4.64 4.50
C PRO A 38 9.07 -3.64 3.45
N GLU A 39 9.72 -2.48 3.33
CA GLU A 39 9.42 -1.50 2.30
C GLU A 39 9.72 -2.00 0.88
N TRP A 40 10.71 -2.90 0.72
CA TRP A 40 11.00 -3.53 -0.56
C TRP A 40 10.02 -4.65 -0.90
N ILE A 41 9.53 -5.37 0.11
CA ILE A 41 8.47 -6.37 -0.04
C ILE A 41 7.21 -5.72 -0.64
N ILE A 42 6.83 -4.52 -0.19
CA ILE A 42 5.68 -3.78 -0.74
C ILE A 42 5.84 -3.54 -2.25
N TRP A 43 7.01 -3.07 -2.69
CA TRP A 43 7.30 -2.84 -4.11
C TRP A 43 7.29 -4.14 -4.92
N LEU A 44 7.89 -5.22 -4.39
CA LEU A 44 7.91 -6.53 -5.04
C LEU A 44 6.50 -7.12 -5.19
N ALA A 45 5.66 -7.02 -4.15
CA ALA A 45 4.27 -7.45 -4.23
C ALA A 45 3.48 -6.65 -5.26
N ALA A 46 3.64 -5.32 -5.28
CA ALA A 46 2.93 -4.46 -6.21
C ALA A 46 3.27 -4.77 -7.67
N VAL A 47 4.56 -4.91 -8.01
CA VAL A 47 4.96 -5.26 -9.39
C VAL A 47 4.73 -6.73 -9.73
N GLY A 48 4.52 -7.58 -8.71
CA GLY A 48 4.07 -8.96 -8.83
C GLY A 48 2.55 -9.10 -8.97
N LEU A 49 1.83 -8.00 -9.22
CA LEU A 49 0.39 -7.97 -9.45
C LEU A 49 -0.46 -8.41 -8.25
N VAL A 50 0.09 -8.40 -7.03
CA VAL A 50 -0.72 -8.59 -5.82
C VAL A 50 -1.75 -7.46 -5.72
N PRO A 51 -3.05 -7.74 -5.48
CA PRO A 51 -4.07 -6.72 -5.35
C PRO A 51 -3.73 -5.68 -4.28
N LEU A 52 -3.87 -4.40 -4.61
CA LEU A 52 -3.49 -3.29 -3.73
C LEU A 52 -4.30 -3.29 -2.43
N GLU A 53 -5.55 -3.75 -2.45
CA GLU A 53 -6.36 -3.99 -1.25
C GLU A 53 -5.69 -4.94 -0.24
N ARG A 54 -5.01 -5.95 -0.74
CA ARG A 54 -4.33 -6.96 0.08
C ARG A 54 -3.07 -6.38 0.70
N ILE A 55 -2.32 -5.61 -0.08
CA ILE A 55 -1.16 -4.86 0.42
C ILE A 55 -1.59 -3.88 1.52
N VAL A 56 -2.66 -3.12 1.32
CA VAL A 56 -3.21 -2.22 2.34
C VAL A 56 -3.61 -2.99 3.60
N ARG A 57 -4.33 -4.11 3.46
CA ARG A 57 -4.74 -4.93 4.61
C ARG A 57 -3.54 -5.44 5.40
N ALA A 58 -2.55 -6.01 4.73
CA ALA A 58 -1.36 -6.54 5.38
C ALA A 58 -0.60 -5.43 6.14
N VAL A 59 -0.49 -4.22 5.55
CA VAL A 59 0.13 -3.08 6.23
C VAL A 59 -0.73 -2.57 7.40
N ILE A 60 -2.06 -2.56 7.31
CA ILE A 60 -2.94 -2.24 8.45
C ILE A 60 -2.66 -3.18 9.63
N ASP A 61 -2.63 -4.48 9.37
CA ASP A 61 -2.42 -5.49 10.41
C ASP A 61 -1.05 -5.31 11.10
N GLU A 62 0.00 -4.97 10.33
CA GLU A 62 1.32 -4.65 10.88
C GLU A 62 1.35 -3.32 11.66
N VAL A 63 0.65 -2.27 11.18
CA VAL A 63 0.52 -0.99 11.92
C VAL A 63 -0.20 -1.21 13.25
N GLU A 64 -1.24 -2.04 13.27
CA GLU A 64 -1.98 -2.36 14.50
C GLU A 64 -1.12 -3.13 15.49
N ALA A 65 -0.41 -4.15 15.04
CA ALA A 65 0.53 -4.89 15.88
C ALA A 65 1.58 -3.95 16.49
N ALA A 66 2.15 -3.06 15.67
CA ALA A 66 3.12 -2.07 16.14
C ALA A 66 2.51 -1.05 17.13
N ALA A 67 1.26 -0.64 16.91
CA ALA A 67 0.54 0.25 17.80
C ALA A 67 0.25 -0.38 19.16
N ASP A 68 -0.05 -1.69 19.19
CA ASP A 68 -0.27 -2.44 20.41
C ASP A 68 1.03 -2.66 21.20
N VAL A 69 2.15 -2.87 20.51
CA VAL A 69 3.49 -2.94 21.13
C VAL A 69 3.91 -1.58 21.73
N ASN A 70 3.63 -0.49 21.03
CA ASN A 70 4.02 0.87 21.44
C ASN A 70 2.94 1.62 22.25
N ALA A 71 1.97 0.89 22.81
CA ALA A 71 0.89 1.49 23.56
C ALA A 71 1.38 2.27 24.82
N PRO A 72 0.71 3.38 25.19
CA PRO A 72 -0.48 3.92 24.56
C PRO A 72 -0.15 4.82 23.36
N ILE A 73 -0.78 4.53 22.21
CA ILE A 73 -0.84 5.49 21.10
C ILE A 73 -1.97 6.50 21.33
N GLY A 74 -1.84 7.69 20.76
CA GLY A 74 -2.85 8.73 20.92
C GLY A 74 -4.12 8.47 20.08
N PRO A 75 -5.20 9.20 20.39
CA PRO A 75 -6.50 9.00 19.77
C PRO A 75 -6.52 9.37 18.29
N ARG A 76 -5.64 10.27 17.81
CA ARG A 76 -5.60 10.65 16.39
C ARG A 76 -4.99 9.53 15.57
N THR A 77 -3.91 8.92 16.08
CA THR A 77 -3.31 7.74 15.48
C THR A 77 -4.31 6.59 15.41
N ARG A 78 -5.03 6.29 16.51
CA ARG A 78 -6.03 5.21 16.49
C ARG A 78 -7.16 5.49 15.49
N ALA A 79 -7.70 6.71 15.47
CA ALA A 79 -8.74 7.08 14.51
C ALA A 79 -8.27 6.91 13.06
N ALA A 80 -7.01 7.23 12.75
CA ALA A 80 -6.48 7.07 11.40
C ALA A 80 -6.26 5.60 10.99
N ILE A 81 -5.91 4.71 11.92
CA ILE A 81 -5.93 3.26 11.68
C ILE A 81 -7.35 2.80 11.35
N ASP A 82 -8.34 3.22 12.14
CA ASP A 82 -9.74 2.86 11.93
C ASP A 82 -10.25 3.36 10.57
N THR A 83 -9.93 4.60 10.19
CA THR A 83 -10.25 5.15 8.87
C THR A 83 -9.62 4.33 7.74
N ALA A 84 -8.34 3.96 7.86
CA ALA A 84 -7.69 3.12 6.86
C ALA A 84 -8.37 1.75 6.73
N ARG A 85 -8.80 1.14 7.84
CA ARG A 85 -9.57 -0.11 7.82
C ARG A 85 -10.92 0.04 7.13
N LEU A 86 -11.67 1.09 7.44
CA LEU A 86 -12.97 1.36 6.80
C LEU A 86 -12.83 1.62 5.29
N SER A 87 -11.66 2.06 4.81
CA SER A 87 -11.41 2.22 3.38
C SER A 87 -11.49 0.89 2.62
N LEU A 88 -11.16 -0.24 3.28
CA LEU A 88 -11.26 -1.56 2.67
C LEU A 88 -12.72 -1.96 2.42
N SER A 89 -13.65 -1.57 3.30
CA SER A 89 -15.09 -1.80 3.16
C SER A 89 -15.84 -0.71 2.40
N ARG A 90 -15.15 0.37 1.97
CA ARG A 90 -15.72 1.54 1.27
C ARG A 90 -16.66 2.38 2.14
N ASP A 91 -16.46 2.35 3.46
CA ASP A 91 -17.29 3.08 4.44
C ASP A 91 -16.73 4.46 4.81
N VAL A 92 -15.72 4.95 4.08
CA VAL A 92 -15.10 6.27 4.24
C VAL A 92 -14.78 6.89 2.88
N ASP A 93 -14.65 8.21 2.85
CA ASP A 93 -14.24 8.95 1.65
C ASP A 93 -12.76 9.41 1.68
N GLY A 94 -12.27 9.88 0.52
CA GLY A 94 -10.90 10.37 0.37
C GLY A 94 -10.56 11.55 1.29
N PRO A 95 -11.42 12.60 1.37
CA PRO A 95 -11.23 13.69 2.33
C PRO A 95 -11.11 13.25 3.79
N GLU A 96 -11.90 12.29 4.24
CA GLU A 96 -11.79 11.70 5.59
C GLU A 96 -10.43 11.02 5.81
N CYS A 97 -9.96 10.25 4.82
CA CYS A 97 -8.64 9.62 4.88
C CYS A 97 -7.51 10.66 4.97
N MET A 98 -7.58 11.74 4.20
CA MET A 98 -6.57 12.81 4.25
C MET A 98 -6.60 13.59 5.55
N ALA A 99 -7.80 13.88 6.09
CA ALA A 99 -7.93 14.52 7.40
C ALA A 99 -7.33 13.65 8.50
N ALA A 100 -7.59 12.34 8.47
CA ALA A 100 -6.99 11.39 9.41
C ALA A 100 -5.46 11.34 9.29
N ALA A 101 -4.92 11.36 8.06
CA ALA A 101 -3.49 11.42 7.83
C ALA A 101 -2.84 12.67 8.43
N ASP A 102 -3.47 13.84 8.25
CA ASP A 102 -2.99 15.11 8.80
C ASP A 102 -3.03 15.16 10.33
N GLU A 103 -4.04 14.56 10.95
CA GLU A 103 -4.15 14.45 12.40
C GLU A 103 -3.11 13.49 12.99
N ALA A 104 -2.87 12.33 12.36
CA ALA A 104 -1.82 11.40 12.76
C ALA A 104 -0.42 12.02 12.60
N GLU A 105 -0.17 12.73 11.50
CA GLU A 105 1.07 13.48 11.28
C GLU A 105 1.29 14.56 12.35
N ARG A 106 0.22 15.24 12.80
CA ARG A 106 0.31 16.21 13.88
C ARG A 106 0.70 15.55 15.20
N GLU A 107 0.13 14.39 15.50
CA GLU A 107 0.48 13.61 16.68
C GLU A 107 1.95 13.15 16.62
N ALA A 108 2.44 12.74 15.45
CA ALA A 108 3.84 12.39 15.26
C ALA A 108 4.79 13.56 15.58
N ARG A 109 4.47 14.77 15.10
CA ARG A 109 5.27 15.97 15.37
C ARG A 109 5.25 16.38 16.84
N GLU A 110 4.10 16.23 17.50
CA GLU A 110 3.99 16.45 18.94
C GLU A 110 4.89 15.47 19.70
N ALA A 111 4.88 14.18 19.32
CA ALA A 111 5.75 13.15 19.90
C ALA A 111 7.24 13.43 19.67
N GLU A 112 7.64 13.88 18.49
CA GLU A 112 9.04 14.23 18.17
C GLU A 112 9.61 15.33 19.11
N THR A 113 8.76 16.25 19.56
CA THR A 113 9.16 17.34 20.47
C THR A 113 9.04 16.99 21.96
N ALA A 114 8.57 15.79 22.29
CA ALA A 114 8.34 15.38 23.67
C ALA A 114 9.66 15.20 24.43
N SER A 115 9.66 15.57 25.72
CA SER A 115 10.88 15.52 26.55
C SER A 115 11.33 14.11 26.96
N VAL A 116 10.51 13.08 26.72
CA VAL A 116 10.80 11.67 27.09
C VAL A 116 11.07 10.85 25.83
N ARG A 117 12.34 10.76 25.43
CA ARG A 117 12.78 10.25 24.11
C ARG A 117 12.36 8.82 23.74
N VAL A 118 12.53 7.84 24.64
CA VAL A 118 12.38 6.43 24.21
C VAL A 118 10.93 6.03 23.94
N ALA A 119 10.00 6.46 24.80
CA ALA A 119 8.57 6.20 24.59
C ALA A 119 7.99 7.09 23.48
N SER A 120 8.56 8.28 23.25
CA SER A 120 8.12 9.17 22.18
C SER A 120 8.52 8.70 20.80
N ASP A 121 9.66 8.01 20.65
CA ASP A 121 10.14 7.54 19.34
C ASP A 121 9.21 6.47 18.76
N GLY A 122 8.81 5.47 19.56
CA GLY A 122 7.87 4.43 19.12
C GLY A 122 6.51 5.00 18.72
N VAL A 123 5.94 5.89 19.53
CA VAL A 123 4.68 6.58 19.23
C VAL A 123 4.81 7.45 17.98
N MET A 124 5.90 8.22 17.84
CA MET A 124 6.17 9.05 16.66
C MET A 124 6.17 8.19 15.38
N HIS A 125 6.92 7.09 15.37
CA HIS A 125 7.03 6.22 14.20
C HIS A 125 5.69 5.55 13.86
N VAL A 126 4.92 5.08 14.84
CA VAL A 126 3.57 4.53 14.59
C VAL A 126 2.61 5.59 14.05
N SER A 127 2.66 6.82 14.57
CA SER A 127 1.86 7.93 14.06
C SER A 127 2.23 8.29 12.61
N LYS A 128 3.52 8.30 12.26
CA LYS A 128 4.00 8.50 10.87
C LYS A 128 3.54 7.38 9.95
N ALA A 129 3.72 6.13 10.38
CA ALA A 129 3.26 4.96 9.62
C ALA A 129 1.76 5.05 9.32
N THR A 130 0.98 5.39 10.34
CA THR A 130 -0.47 5.55 10.20
C THR A 130 -0.85 6.71 9.27
N ALA A 131 -0.12 7.82 9.31
CA ALA A 131 -0.34 8.93 8.39
C ALA A 131 -0.10 8.52 6.92
N TRP A 132 0.96 7.75 6.67
CA TRP A 132 1.22 7.20 5.34
C TRP A 132 0.17 6.19 4.90
N LEU A 133 -0.25 5.31 5.81
CA LEU A 133 -1.31 4.34 5.57
C LEU A 133 -2.64 5.01 5.22
N ALA A 134 -3.02 6.09 5.92
CA ALA A 134 -4.22 6.85 5.61
C ALA A 134 -4.14 7.55 4.23
N ARG A 135 -2.96 8.01 3.80
CA ARG A 135 -2.73 8.50 2.43
C ARG A 135 -2.87 7.39 1.39
N ALA A 136 -2.36 6.20 1.69
CA ALA A 136 -2.54 5.04 0.82
C ALA A 136 -4.01 4.62 0.71
N ALA A 137 -4.79 4.73 1.79
CA ALA A 137 -6.22 4.48 1.81
C ALA A 137 -6.99 5.46 0.91
N GLU A 138 -6.63 6.75 0.89
CA GLU A 138 -7.17 7.70 -0.10
C GLU A 138 -6.84 7.26 -1.53
N GLY A 139 -5.59 6.87 -1.78
CA GLY A 139 -5.15 6.36 -3.08
C GLY A 139 -5.95 5.13 -3.54
N LEU A 140 -6.30 4.24 -2.62
CA LEU A 140 -7.15 3.08 -2.89
C LEU A 140 -8.56 3.49 -3.31
N ILE A 141 -9.18 4.44 -2.60
CA ILE A 141 -10.51 4.97 -2.92
C ILE A 141 -10.48 5.65 -4.30
N ALA A 142 -9.50 6.52 -4.54
CA ALA A 142 -9.34 7.21 -5.81
C ALA A 142 -9.09 6.22 -6.96
N GLY A 143 -8.28 5.19 -6.75
CA GLY A 143 -8.01 4.13 -7.72
C GLY A 143 -9.26 3.36 -8.11
N ARG A 144 -10.07 2.94 -7.13
CA ARG A 144 -11.35 2.26 -7.37
C ARG A 144 -12.34 3.13 -8.12
N LEU A 145 -12.46 4.41 -7.76
CA LEU A 145 -13.36 5.34 -8.47
C LEU A 145 -12.97 5.52 -9.94
N ARG A 146 -11.67 5.53 -10.25
CA ARG A 146 -11.17 5.58 -11.64
C ARG A 146 -11.44 4.28 -12.39
N ALA A 147 -11.09 3.15 -11.79
CA ALA A 147 -11.35 1.82 -12.36
C ALA A 147 -12.85 1.64 -12.67
N GLU A 148 -13.72 2.07 -11.75
CA GLU A 148 -15.17 2.04 -11.93
C GLU A 148 -15.63 2.96 -13.05
N SER A 149 -15.11 4.20 -13.09
CA SER A 149 -15.42 5.15 -14.16
C SER A 149 -15.06 4.59 -15.53
N GLN A 150 -13.88 3.97 -15.66
CA GLN A 150 -13.42 3.35 -16.90
C GLN A 150 -14.27 2.15 -17.29
N ARG A 151 -14.66 1.31 -16.32
CA ARG A 151 -15.56 0.18 -16.54
C ARG A 151 -16.91 0.64 -17.09
N LEU A 152 -17.49 1.68 -16.51
CA LEU A 152 -18.76 2.25 -16.95
C LEU A 152 -18.66 2.90 -18.34
N LEU A 153 -17.55 3.56 -18.67
CA LEU A 153 -17.30 4.12 -20.00
C LEU A 153 -17.26 3.03 -21.07
N VAL A 154 -16.50 1.95 -20.83
CA VAL A 154 -16.41 0.80 -21.75
C VAL A 154 -17.76 0.11 -21.91
N ALA A 155 -18.50 -0.08 -20.81
CA ALA A 155 -19.84 -0.66 -20.86
C ALA A 155 -20.81 0.22 -21.69
N ARG A 156 -20.75 1.54 -21.51
CA ARG A 156 -21.56 2.51 -22.26
C ARG A 156 -21.24 2.49 -23.75
N GLU A 157 -19.97 2.43 -24.12
CA GLU A 157 -19.56 2.36 -25.53
C GLU A 157 -20.09 1.10 -26.22
N LYS A 158 -19.89 -0.07 -25.59
CA LYS A 158 -20.40 -1.36 -26.09
C LYS A 158 -21.92 -1.35 -26.23
N ALA A 159 -22.62 -0.82 -25.22
CA ALA A 159 -24.07 -0.69 -25.24
C ALA A 159 -24.55 0.19 -26.39
N GLY A 160 -23.88 1.33 -26.62
CA GLY A 160 -24.17 2.22 -27.74
C GLY A 160 -23.96 1.57 -29.10
N MET A 161 -22.89 0.79 -29.28
CA MET A 161 -22.61 0.07 -30.52
C MET A 161 -23.65 -1.03 -30.82
N LEU A 162 -24.17 -1.68 -29.77
CA LEU A 162 -25.06 -2.83 -29.91
C LEU A 162 -26.56 -2.48 -29.75
N GLY A 163 -26.89 -1.22 -29.46
CA GLY A 163 -28.28 -0.78 -29.26
C GLY A 163 -28.96 -1.46 -28.06
N THR A 164 -28.19 -1.82 -27.04
CA THR A 164 -28.66 -2.59 -25.87
C THR A 164 -28.41 -1.82 -24.57
N GLY A 165 -28.90 -2.35 -23.44
CA GLY A 165 -28.72 -1.72 -22.13
C GLY A 165 -27.30 -1.90 -21.58
N MET A 166 -26.73 -0.86 -20.97
CA MET A 166 -25.39 -0.85 -20.38
C MET A 166 -25.18 -1.93 -19.31
N GLN A 167 -26.23 -2.25 -18.55
CA GLN A 167 -26.22 -3.26 -17.49
C GLN A 167 -25.81 -4.66 -17.97
N LEU A 168 -25.90 -4.94 -19.28
CA LEU A 168 -25.48 -6.21 -19.86
C LEU A 168 -23.95 -6.32 -20.05
N PHE A 169 -23.23 -5.21 -19.92
CA PHE A 169 -21.79 -5.13 -20.16
C PHE A 169 -20.99 -4.71 -18.93
N VAL A 170 -21.66 -4.40 -17.82
CA VAL A 170 -21.02 -4.17 -16.52
C VAL A 170 -20.64 -5.53 -15.96
N GLY A 171 -19.43 -5.99 -16.28
CA GLY A 171 -18.84 -7.20 -15.70
C GLY A 171 -18.40 -7.00 -14.25
N GLU A 172 -17.88 -8.01 -13.58
CA GLU A 172 -17.34 -7.87 -12.21
C GLU A 172 -16.20 -6.83 -12.14
N GLU A 173 -16.04 -6.20 -10.98
CA GLU A 173 -14.95 -5.25 -10.74
C GLU A 173 -13.64 -6.03 -10.60
N PRO A 174 -12.65 -5.83 -11.49
CA PRO A 174 -11.36 -6.49 -11.36
C PRO A 174 -10.61 -5.95 -10.13
N PRO A 175 -9.72 -6.76 -9.52
CA PRO A 175 -8.88 -6.29 -8.42
C PRO A 175 -7.98 -5.14 -8.90
N LEU A 176 -7.77 -4.15 -8.02
CA LEU A 176 -6.91 -3.02 -8.32
C LEU A 176 -5.44 -3.47 -8.22
N THR A 177 -4.73 -3.51 -9.35
CA THR A 177 -3.34 -3.98 -9.43
C THR A 177 -2.45 -2.93 -10.09
N LEU A 178 -1.17 -2.89 -9.68
CA LEU A 178 -0.17 -2.03 -10.31
C LEU A 178 0.46 -2.76 -11.51
N VAL A 179 0.15 -2.30 -12.71
CA VAL A 179 0.70 -2.81 -13.96
C VAL A 179 1.91 -1.96 -14.34
N ALA A 180 3.09 -2.33 -13.82
CA ALA A 180 4.29 -1.50 -13.82
C ALA A 180 4.74 -1.03 -15.21
N ASP A 181 4.61 -1.86 -16.25
CA ASP A 181 4.98 -1.51 -17.63
C ASP A 181 4.04 -0.48 -18.26
N LYS A 182 2.85 -0.26 -17.68
CA LYS A 182 1.88 0.76 -18.11
C LYS A 182 2.05 2.11 -17.43
N VAL A 183 2.81 2.19 -16.34
CA VAL A 183 3.05 3.44 -15.59
C VAL A 183 3.52 4.61 -16.47
N PRO A 184 4.41 4.44 -17.46
CA PRO A 184 4.86 5.57 -18.30
C PRO A 184 3.78 6.12 -19.25
N GLU A 185 2.77 5.32 -19.56
CA GLU A 185 1.76 5.60 -20.59
C GLU A 185 0.39 5.89 -19.99
N ASP A 186 0.11 5.37 -18.80
CA ASP A 186 -1.19 5.42 -18.13
C ASP A 186 -1.09 6.25 -16.83
N PRO A 187 -1.66 7.47 -16.81
CA PRO A 187 -1.73 8.30 -15.61
C PRO A 187 -2.44 7.63 -14.43
N GLU A 188 -3.36 6.69 -14.67
CA GLU A 188 -4.05 5.97 -13.61
C GLU A 188 -3.08 5.04 -12.87
N GLN A 189 -2.24 4.33 -13.62
CA GLN A 189 -1.16 3.51 -13.06
C GLN A 189 -0.11 4.37 -12.35
N GLY A 190 0.21 5.54 -12.90
CA GLY A 190 1.06 6.53 -12.22
C GLY A 190 0.48 6.98 -10.87
N ALA A 191 -0.84 7.07 -10.72
CA ALA A 191 -1.46 7.38 -9.44
C ALA A 191 -1.32 6.24 -8.41
N LEU A 192 -1.39 4.98 -8.85
CA LEU A 192 -1.21 3.80 -7.99
C LEU A 192 0.23 3.69 -7.45
N VAL A 193 1.22 4.21 -8.17
CA VAL A 193 2.62 4.29 -7.68
C VAL A 193 2.71 5.09 -6.38
N TYR A 194 1.96 6.20 -6.24
CA TYR A 194 1.97 6.99 -5.00
C TYR A 194 1.41 6.20 -3.81
N MET A 195 0.39 5.39 -4.05
CA MET A 195 -0.17 4.50 -3.03
C MET A 195 0.86 3.45 -2.58
N VAL A 196 1.54 2.80 -3.53
CA VAL A 196 2.60 1.82 -3.23
C VAL A 196 3.76 2.47 -2.48
N ALA A 197 4.18 3.66 -2.89
CA ALA A 197 5.21 4.42 -2.19
C ALA A 197 4.77 4.75 -0.75
N ALA A 198 3.54 5.23 -0.54
CA ALA A 198 3.01 5.51 0.80
C ALA A 198 2.97 4.24 1.68
N LEU A 199 2.58 3.09 1.13
CA LEU A 199 2.62 1.82 1.87
C LEU A 199 4.06 1.40 2.23
N ALA A 200 5.02 1.62 1.34
CA ALA A 200 6.42 1.35 1.59
C ALA A 200 7.02 2.28 2.66
N GLU A 201 6.65 3.56 2.67
CA GLU A 201 7.02 4.50 3.74
C GLU A 201 6.40 4.09 5.07
N SER A 202 5.12 3.68 5.08
CA SER A 202 4.48 3.13 6.28
C SER A 202 5.24 1.92 6.83
N ALA A 203 5.59 0.96 5.98
CA ALA A 203 6.37 -0.22 6.36
C ALA A 203 7.75 0.14 6.92
N THR A 204 8.39 1.19 6.39
CA THR A 204 9.67 1.71 6.89
C THR A 204 9.53 2.25 8.31
N GLU A 205 8.49 3.04 8.56
CA GLU A 205 8.20 3.63 9.88
C GLU A 205 7.83 2.55 10.91
N ILE A 206 7.07 1.53 10.53
CA ILE A 206 6.77 0.36 11.39
C ILE A 206 8.06 -0.35 11.81
N ALA A 207 8.94 -0.66 10.85
CA ALA A 207 10.21 -1.32 11.13
C ALA A 207 11.10 -0.47 12.07
N ALA A 208 11.09 0.85 11.90
CA ALA A 208 11.78 1.78 12.79
C ALA A 208 11.18 1.78 14.21
N SER A 209 9.85 1.71 14.34
CA SER A 209 9.16 1.68 15.64
C SER A 209 9.48 0.43 16.47
N LEU A 210 9.74 -0.70 15.83
CA LEU A 210 9.95 -2.00 16.48
C LEU A 210 11.44 -2.34 16.70
N GLY A 211 12.35 -1.71 15.94
CA GLY A 211 13.80 -1.92 16.04
C GLY A 211 14.30 -3.28 15.52
N ALA A 212 15.63 -3.45 15.46
CA ALA A 212 16.27 -4.73 15.13
C ALA A 212 16.43 -5.55 16.42
N PRO A 213 15.67 -6.65 16.67
CA PRO A 213 15.36 -7.74 15.72
C PRO A 213 13.92 -7.85 15.22
N ALA A 214 12.97 -7.08 15.77
CA ALA A 214 11.55 -7.18 15.43
C ALA A 214 11.25 -6.80 13.96
N GLY A 215 12.10 -5.98 13.32
CA GLY A 215 12.00 -5.72 11.88
C GLY A 215 12.04 -6.98 11.01
N GLY A 216 12.70 -8.07 11.46
CA GLY A 216 12.66 -9.36 10.75
C GLY A 216 11.33 -10.11 10.89
N GLU A 217 10.62 -9.93 12.01
CA GLU A 217 9.28 -10.49 12.21
C GLU A 217 8.25 -9.78 11.33
N VAL A 218 8.33 -8.44 11.23
CA VAL A 218 7.50 -7.63 10.32
C VAL A 218 7.66 -8.08 8.88
N VAL A 219 8.90 -8.25 8.42
CA VAL A 219 9.22 -8.75 7.07
C VAL A 219 8.58 -10.12 6.84
N THR A 220 8.71 -11.02 7.81
CA THR A 220 8.19 -12.39 7.70
C THR A 220 6.67 -12.42 7.67
N SER A 221 6.02 -11.63 8.54
CA SER A 221 4.56 -11.52 8.64
C SER A 221 3.97 -10.89 7.39
N LEU A 222 4.53 -9.76 6.94
CA LEU A 222 4.11 -9.09 5.71
C LEU A 222 4.34 -9.97 4.48
N ALA A 223 5.49 -10.65 4.38
CA ALA A 223 5.74 -11.59 3.28
C ALA A 223 4.73 -12.75 3.29
N ALA A 224 4.42 -13.32 4.46
CA ALA A 224 3.43 -14.39 4.58
C ALA A 224 2.03 -13.91 4.15
N ALA A 225 1.60 -12.74 4.63
CA ALA A 225 0.29 -12.17 4.30
C ALA A 225 0.11 -11.90 2.79
N LEU A 226 1.19 -11.61 2.08
CA LEU A 226 1.17 -11.33 0.63
C LEU A 226 1.39 -12.57 -0.23
N ARG A 227 1.98 -13.64 0.32
CA ARG A 227 2.24 -14.90 -0.41
C ARG A 227 1.02 -15.78 -0.58
N ASP A 228 0.08 -15.75 0.36
CA ASP A 228 -1.13 -16.59 0.27
C ASP A 228 -1.81 -16.43 -1.11
N ASP A 229 -1.75 -15.23 -1.72
CA ASP A 229 -2.33 -14.93 -3.03
C ASP A 229 -1.41 -15.25 -4.24
N LEU A 230 -0.08 -15.25 -4.11
CA LEU A 230 0.83 -15.67 -5.21
C LEU A 230 0.73 -17.18 -5.50
N SER A 231 0.15 -17.96 -4.59
CA SER A 231 0.00 -19.41 -4.70
C SER A 231 -1.36 -19.88 -5.23
N GLU A 232 -2.31 -18.95 -5.43
CA GLU A 232 -3.67 -19.26 -5.92
C GLU A 232 -3.86 -19.11 -7.45
N ASP A 233 -2.81 -18.74 -8.20
CA ASP A 233 -2.76 -18.70 -9.69
C ASP A 233 -1.97 -19.87 -10.30
#